data_AF-A0A6L7YD77-F1
#
_entry.id   AF-A0A6L7YD77-F1
#
_cell.length_a   1.000
_cell.length_b   1.000
_cell.length_c   1.000
_cell.angle_alpha   90.00
_cell.angle_beta   90.00
_cell.angle_gamma   90.00
#
_symmetry.space_group_name_H-M   'P 1'
#
loop_
_entity.id
_entity.type
_entity.pdbx_description
1 polymer ?
#
loop_
_entity_poly.entity_id
_entity_poly.type
_entity_poly.pdbx_seq_one_letter_code
_entity_poly.pdbx_strand_id
1 'polypeptide(L)'
;MVAARSLRLIEGFYPPEQLQTASPVRRLAAAVWDATFFLLTLGFGWLIALILLAPRGQTFGKQMVGLYVMRDDGSRAGGSYTLLREVIVKGVLFGWGLGVLADVVGDIEVLGLISSAAVSLDDVAGDIRVLGLIARVVDSMASLHALLWLLAALWCVWDRDRQCLWDKVVSTHVAYSPTRWRPPTAAELRRRGEDSPSRARRASDRRSPRGPAGGLPAPTVPAVPTTAAERATRRLRELQSLRDEGLITPEQYEERRAAILDEL
;
A
#
# COMPACT_ATOMS: atom_id res chain seq x y z
N MET A 1 -4.33 -8.10 -24.04
CA MET A 1 -5.41 -7.80 -23.06
C MET A 1 -5.14 -8.53 -21.73
N VAL A 2 -4.28 -7.98 -20.86
CA VAL A 2 -4.01 -8.50 -19.49
C VAL A 2 -4.38 -7.45 -18.41
N ALA A 3 -4.95 -6.31 -18.82
CA ALA A 3 -5.05 -5.10 -18.00
C ALA A 3 -6.20 -5.07 -16.97
N ALA A 4 -7.02 -6.13 -16.85
CA ALA A 4 -8.14 -6.16 -15.89
C ALA A 4 -7.85 -6.95 -14.59
N ARG A 5 -6.65 -7.51 -14.42
CA ARG A 5 -6.38 -8.54 -13.39
C ARG A 5 -5.73 -8.03 -12.10
N SER A 6 -5.35 -6.76 -12.00
CA SER A 6 -4.59 -6.24 -10.84
C SER A 6 -5.46 -5.74 -9.68
N LEU A 7 -6.74 -5.43 -9.93
CA LEU A 7 -7.50 -4.58 -9.02
C LEU A 7 -7.74 -5.14 -7.63
N ARG A 8 -7.49 -6.43 -7.39
CA ARG A 8 -7.67 -7.05 -6.08
C ARG A 8 -6.79 -8.28 -5.88
N LEU A 9 -5.47 -8.12 -5.94
CA LEU A 9 -4.55 -9.24 -5.69
C LEU A 9 -4.86 -9.91 -4.35
N ILE A 10 -5.08 -9.10 -3.30
CA ILE A 10 -5.37 -9.58 -1.94
C ILE A 10 -6.73 -10.28 -1.87
N GLU A 11 -7.77 -9.67 -2.43
CA GLU A 11 -9.13 -10.24 -2.41
C GLU A 11 -9.26 -11.44 -3.37
N GLY A 12 -8.28 -11.65 -4.24
CA GLY A 12 -8.13 -12.88 -5.02
C GLY A 12 -7.51 -14.05 -4.25
N PHE A 13 -6.95 -13.80 -3.05
CA PHE A 13 -6.38 -14.82 -2.18
C PHE A 13 -7.17 -15.01 -0.88
N TYR A 14 -7.85 -13.97 -0.41
CA TYR A 14 -8.52 -13.96 0.88
C TYR A 14 -9.94 -13.42 0.77
N PRO A 15 -10.85 -13.90 1.64
CA PRO A 15 -12.19 -13.34 1.73
C PRO A 15 -12.14 -11.86 2.17
N PRO A 16 -13.04 -10.99 1.67
CA PRO A 16 -13.07 -9.57 2.01
C PRO A 16 -13.34 -9.30 3.50
N GLU A 17 -13.98 -10.22 4.21
CA GLU A 17 -14.18 -10.16 5.67
C GLU A 17 -12.87 -10.38 6.46
N GLN A 18 -11.87 -11.02 5.85
CA GLN A 18 -10.56 -11.26 6.45
C GLN A 18 -9.54 -10.20 6.04
N LEU A 19 -9.40 -9.92 4.75
CA LEU A 19 -8.43 -8.97 4.23
C LEU A 19 -8.98 -8.17 3.05
N GLN A 20 -8.72 -6.87 3.09
CA GLN A 20 -9.07 -5.92 2.03
C GLN A 20 -7.85 -5.08 1.67
N THR A 21 -7.76 -4.59 0.44
CA THR A 21 -6.71 -3.64 0.07
C THR A 21 -6.86 -2.35 0.88
N ALA A 22 -5.80 -1.96 1.61
CA ALA A 22 -5.84 -0.79 2.48
C ALA A 22 -6.08 0.51 1.70
N SER A 23 -7.00 1.35 2.19
CA SER A 23 -7.24 2.66 1.60
C SER A 23 -6.06 3.62 1.81
N PRO A 24 -5.85 4.62 0.92
CA PRO A 24 -4.81 5.63 1.08
C PRO A 24 -4.87 6.33 2.45
N VAL A 25 -6.07 6.66 2.93
CA VAL A 25 -6.27 7.32 4.22
C VAL A 25 -5.77 6.46 5.40
N ARG A 26 -6.03 5.15 5.40
CA ARG A 26 -5.53 4.25 6.45
C ARG A 26 -4.01 4.12 6.41
N ARG A 27 -3.42 4.12 5.21
CA ARG A 27 -1.95 4.10 5.03
C ARG A 27 -1.32 5.39 5.55
N LEU A 28 -1.93 6.54 5.25
CA LEU A 28 -1.52 7.83 5.78
C LEU A 28 -1.62 7.87 7.31
N ALA A 29 -2.74 7.38 7.87
CA ALA A 29 -2.90 7.27 9.32
C ALA A 29 -1.82 6.41 9.98
N ALA A 30 -1.44 5.28 9.35
CA ALA A 30 -0.33 4.46 9.82
C ALA A 30 1.00 5.23 9.80
N ALA A 31 1.26 5.98 8.73
CA ALA A 31 2.47 6.77 8.59
C ALA A 31 2.55 7.92 9.62
N VAL A 32 1.42 8.58 9.89
CA VAL A 32 1.30 9.59 10.95
C VAL A 32 1.59 8.96 12.32
N TRP A 33 1.03 7.79 12.62
CA TRP A 33 1.32 7.10 13.88
C TRP A 33 2.80 6.70 14.01
N ASP A 34 3.41 6.18 12.94
CA ASP A 34 4.83 5.84 12.93
C ASP A 34 5.70 7.10 13.16
N ALA A 35 5.38 8.23 12.50
CA ALA A 35 6.09 9.50 12.67
C ALA A 35 5.92 10.08 14.08
N THR A 36 4.70 10.11 14.61
CA THR A 36 4.43 10.58 15.97
C THR A 36 5.17 9.74 17.00
N PHE A 37 5.13 8.40 16.87
CA PHE A 37 5.84 7.51 17.79
C PHE A 37 7.36 7.66 17.67
N PHE A 38 7.87 7.85 16.46
CA PHE A 38 9.27 8.15 16.22
C PHE A 38 9.71 9.43 16.95
N LEU A 39 8.97 10.54 16.77
CA LEU A 39 9.27 11.82 17.41
C LEU A 39 9.20 11.73 18.94
N LEU A 40 8.14 11.13 19.49
CA LEU A 40 7.95 11.01 20.95
C LEU A 40 9.02 10.15 21.63
N THR A 41 9.63 9.21 20.90
CA THR A 41 10.64 8.29 21.44
C THR A 41 12.06 8.64 21.03
N LEU A 42 12.26 9.81 20.41
CA LEU A 42 13.54 10.25 19.82
C LEU A 42 14.15 9.16 18.92
N GLY A 43 13.30 8.41 18.21
CA GLY A 43 13.65 7.29 17.36
C GLY A 43 14.01 5.97 18.06
N PHE A 44 14.48 5.98 19.31
CA PHE A 44 14.89 4.76 20.01
C PHE A 44 13.73 3.79 20.24
N GLY A 45 12.59 4.29 20.71
CA GLY A 45 11.40 3.47 20.93
C GLY A 45 10.86 2.90 19.61
N TRP A 46 10.89 3.70 18.55
CA TRP A 46 10.56 3.26 17.20
C TRP A 46 11.47 2.13 16.71
N LEU A 47 12.79 2.21 16.93
CA LEU A 47 13.74 1.17 16.54
C LEU A 47 13.49 -0.14 17.30
N ILE A 48 13.27 -0.07 18.62
CA ILE A 48 12.93 -1.23 19.44
C ILE A 48 11.61 -1.85 18.94
N ALA A 49 10.58 -1.03 18.72
CA ALA A 49 9.30 -1.49 18.19
C ALA A 49 9.46 -2.14 16.80
N LEU A 50 10.30 -1.59 15.93
CA LEU A 50 10.59 -2.15 14.62
C LEU A 50 11.20 -3.55 14.74
N ILE A 51 12.18 -3.76 15.62
CA ILE A 51 12.82 -5.08 15.83
C ILE A 51 11.79 -6.11 16.33
N LEU A 52 10.92 -5.70 17.27
CA LEU A 52 9.91 -6.59 17.86
C LEU A 52 8.74 -6.89 16.91
N LEU A 53 8.35 -5.94 16.06
CA LEU A 53 7.18 -6.03 15.19
C LEU A 53 7.50 -6.48 13.76
N ALA A 54 8.74 -6.28 13.29
CA ALA A 54 9.14 -6.70 11.96
C ALA A 54 8.88 -8.19 11.67
N PRO A 55 9.16 -9.16 12.59
CA PRO A 55 8.82 -10.57 12.37
C PRO A 55 7.33 -10.82 12.10
N ARG A 56 6.46 -9.90 12.51
CA ARG A 56 5.01 -9.92 12.28
C ARG A 56 4.59 -9.15 11.02
N GLY A 57 5.52 -8.64 10.22
CA GLY A 57 5.20 -7.89 9.00
C GLY A 57 4.60 -6.51 9.28
N GLN A 58 4.89 -5.93 10.45
CA GLN A 58 4.25 -4.71 10.96
C GLN A 58 5.26 -3.69 11.47
N THR A 59 4.83 -2.43 11.45
CA THR A 59 5.39 -1.31 12.20
C THR A 59 4.38 -0.91 13.28
N PHE A 60 4.79 -0.06 14.23
CA PHE A 60 3.91 0.39 15.31
C PHE A 60 2.62 1.02 14.76
N GLY A 61 2.73 1.97 13.84
CA GLY A 61 1.58 2.64 13.23
C GLY A 61 0.68 1.68 12.46
N LYS A 62 1.25 0.74 11.69
CA LYS A 62 0.47 -0.29 10.99
C LYS A 62 -0.28 -1.21 11.95
N GLN A 63 0.32 -1.55 13.09
CA GLN A 63 -0.34 -2.36 14.12
C GLN A 63 -1.57 -1.62 14.68
N MET A 64 -1.44 -0.31 14.95
CA MET A 64 -2.53 0.51 15.48
C MET A 64 -3.74 0.58 14.54
N VAL A 65 -3.50 0.60 13.23
CA VAL A 65 -4.57 0.66 12.22
C VAL A 65 -4.96 -0.70 11.62
N GLY A 66 -4.40 -1.81 12.12
CA GLY A 66 -4.73 -3.16 11.68
C GLY A 66 -4.27 -3.48 10.24
N LEU A 67 -3.12 -2.93 9.84
CA LEU A 67 -2.52 -3.14 8.52
C LEU A 67 -1.45 -4.24 8.56
N TYR A 68 -1.33 -4.94 7.42
CA TYR A 68 -0.33 -5.98 7.18
C TYR A 68 0.35 -5.76 5.84
N VAL A 69 1.68 -5.95 5.80
CA VAL A 69 2.42 -5.97 4.54
C VAL A 69 2.35 -7.37 3.95
N MET A 70 1.88 -7.46 2.71
CA MET A 70 1.66 -8.68 1.94
C MET A 70 2.62 -8.72 0.76
N ARG A 71 3.07 -9.91 0.41
CA ARG A 71 3.87 -10.19 -0.80
C ARG A 71 2.94 -10.50 -1.96
N ASP A 72 3.49 -10.47 -3.18
CA ASP A 72 2.75 -10.83 -4.39
C ASP A 72 2.28 -12.30 -4.40
N ASP A 73 2.94 -13.16 -3.62
CA ASP A 73 2.59 -14.56 -3.46
C ASP A 73 1.35 -14.80 -2.57
N GLY A 74 0.79 -13.73 -2.00
CA GLY A 74 -0.35 -13.74 -1.08
C GLY A 74 0.03 -13.97 0.37
N SER A 75 1.27 -14.33 0.69
CA SER A 75 1.71 -14.48 2.08
C SER A 75 2.09 -13.15 2.71
N ARG A 76 2.01 -13.07 4.04
CA ARG A 76 2.47 -11.90 4.78
C ARG A 76 4.00 -11.77 4.70
N ALA A 77 4.49 -10.55 4.58
CA ALA A 77 5.92 -10.25 4.64
C ALA A 77 6.51 -10.63 6.02
N GLY A 78 7.66 -11.29 6.01
CA GLY A 78 8.38 -11.67 7.23
C GLY A 78 9.30 -10.56 7.77
N GLY A 79 10.03 -10.89 8.84
CA GLY A 79 10.96 -9.99 9.53
C GLY A 79 12.01 -9.35 8.64
N SER A 80 12.84 -10.16 7.99
CA SER A 80 13.91 -9.68 7.11
C SER A 80 13.40 -8.78 6.00
N TYR A 81 12.24 -9.13 5.44
CA TYR A 81 11.63 -8.36 4.37
C TYR A 81 11.06 -7.02 4.85
N THR A 82 10.48 -6.99 6.05
CA THR A 82 9.99 -5.76 6.68
C THR A 82 11.15 -4.84 7.04
N LEU A 83 12.24 -5.38 7.60
CA LEU A 83 13.46 -4.61 7.89
C LEU A 83 14.12 -4.07 6.62
N LEU A 84 14.26 -4.87 5.57
CA LEU A 84 14.76 -4.42 4.27
C LEU A 84 13.93 -3.25 3.72
N ARG A 85 12.60 -3.35 3.77
CA ARG A 85 11.70 -2.30 3.29
C ARG A 85 11.74 -1.04 4.15
N GLU A 86 11.77 -1.16 5.47
CA GLU A 86 11.73 0.01 6.37
C GLU A 86 13.11 0.65 6.58
N VAL A 87 14.21 -0.10 6.58
CA VAL A 87 15.57 0.43 6.83
C VAL A 87 16.29 0.75 5.53
N ILE A 88 16.31 -0.18 4.57
CA ILE A 88 17.09 0.01 3.35
C ILE A 88 16.28 0.83 2.36
N VAL A 89 15.05 0.44 2.05
CA VAL A 89 14.28 1.15 1.01
C VAL A 89 13.89 2.53 1.52
N LYS A 90 13.30 2.65 2.73
CA LYS A 90 13.01 3.99 3.25
C LYS A 90 14.24 4.76 3.72
N GLY A 91 15.18 4.13 4.43
CA GLY A 91 16.35 4.83 4.92
C GLY A 91 17.36 5.26 3.83
N VAL A 92 17.50 4.49 2.74
CA VAL A 92 18.37 4.86 1.61
C VAL A 92 17.63 5.79 0.64
N LEU A 93 16.39 5.47 0.22
CA LEU A 93 15.67 6.35 -0.73
C LEU A 93 15.22 7.66 -0.07
N PHE A 94 14.97 7.64 1.24
CA PHE A 94 14.38 8.75 1.99
C PHE A 94 15.14 9.02 3.30
N GLY A 95 16.47 9.06 3.25
CA GLY A 95 17.20 10.09 4.00
C GLY A 95 17.87 9.75 5.32
N TRP A 96 17.83 8.51 5.82
CA TRP A 96 18.72 8.19 6.96
C TRP A 96 20.17 8.12 6.53
N GLY A 97 20.45 7.48 5.38
CA GLY A 97 21.81 7.35 4.87
C GLY A 97 22.39 8.64 4.30
N LEU A 98 21.54 9.56 3.83
CA LEU A 98 21.97 10.81 3.20
C LEU A 98 21.80 12.03 4.11
N GLY A 99 20.74 12.09 4.92
CA GLY A 99 20.47 13.18 5.85
C GLY A 99 21.37 13.14 7.07
N VAL A 100 21.55 11.98 7.71
CA VAL A 100 22.53 11.85 8.82
C VAL A 100 23.95 12.07 8.32
N LEU A 101 24.28 11.63 7.11
CA LEU A 101 25.59 11.88 6.52
C LEU A 101 25.76 13.36 6.15
N ALA A 102 24.73 14.02 5.62
CA ALA A 102 24.76 15.46 5.32
C ALA A 102 24.79 16.31 6.59
N ASP A 103 24.09 15.92 7.65
CA ASP A 103 24.13 16.59 8.96
C ASP A 103 25.50 16.38 9.62
N VAL A 104 26.05 15.15 9.61
CA VAL A 104 27.39 14.88 10.15
C VAL A 104 28.48 15.57 9.32
N VAL A 105 28.40 15.56 7.99
CA VAL A 105 29.36 16.26 7.12
C VAL A 105 29.21 17.77 7.25
N GLY A 106 27.98 18.29 7.31
CA GLY A 106 27.68 19.70 7.55
C GLY A 106 28.20 20.17 8.90
N ASP A 107 28.01 19.38 9.95
CA ASP A 107 28.54 19.66 11.29
C ASP A 107 30.07 19.63 11.30
N ILE A 108 30.71 18.69 10.59
CA ILE A 108 32.18 18.63 10.49
C ILE A 108 32.74 19.81 9.68
N GLU A 109 32.11 20.22 8.58
CA GLU A 109 32.54 21.39 7.81
C GLU A 109 32.29 22.70 8.55
N VAL A 110 31.15 22.84 9.24
CA VAL A 110 30.85 24.02 10.07
C VAL A 110 31.79 24.10 11.26
N LEU A 111 32.09 22.98 11.92
CA LEU A 111 33.10 22.92 13.00
C LEU A 111 34.52 23.21 12.47
N GLY A 112 34.86 22.73 11.27
CA GLY A 112 36.11 23.06 10.59
C GLY A 112 36.21 24.55 10.22
N LEU A 113 35.13 25.14 9.73
CA LEU A 113 35.03 26.55 9.39
C LEU A 113 35.16 27.42 10.64
N ILE A 114 34.43 27.09 11.72
CA ILE A 114 34.52 27.76 13.02
C ILE A 114 35.94 27.63 13.62
N SER A 115 36.57 26.46 13.49
CA SER A 115 37.95 26.25 13.94
C SER A 115 38.96 27.08 13.13
N SER A 116 38.69 27.36 11.85
CA SER A 116 39.55 28.19 11.00
C SER A 116 39.32 29.69 11.19
N ALA A 117 38.07 30.10 11.46
CA ALA A 117 37.67 31.49 11.68
C ALA A 117 38.09 32.02 13.07
N ALA A 118 38.19 31.15 14.08
CA ALA A 118 38.70 31.51 15.41
C ALA A 118 40.16 32.02 15.42
N VAL A 119 40.86 31.95 14.29
CA VAL A 119 42.25 32.42 14.12
C VAL A 119 42.34 33.85 13.55
N SER A 120 41.25 34.48 13.10
CA SER A 120 41.27 35.86 12.59
C SER A 120 40.05 36.66 13.02
N LEU A 121 40.21 37.51 14.04
CA LEU A 121 39.12 38.24 14.71
C LEU A 121 38.61 39.49 13.94
N ASP A 122 39.21 39.85 12.80
CA ASP A 122 38.87 41.09 12.08
C ASP A 122 37.88 40.93 10.92
N ASP A 123 37.51 39.69 10.51
CA ASP A 123 36.61 39.44 9.35
C ASP A 123 35.23 38.84 9.72
N VAL A 124 34.86 38.93 11.01
CA VAL A 124 33.71 38.26 11.65
C VAL A 124 32.35 38.63 11.04
N ALA A 125 32.22 39.79 10.40
CA ALA A 125 30.96 40.22 9.78
C ALA A 125 30.66 39.51 8.44
N GLY A 126 31.69 39.09 7.70
CA GLY A 126 31.55 38.28 6.49
C GLY A 126 31.08 36.86 6.82
N ASP A 127 31.66 36.29 7.88
CA ASP A 127 31.41 34.92 8.31
C ASP A 127 29.98 34.67 8.80
N ILE A 128 29.35 35.64 9.47
CA ILE A 128 27.94 35.49 9.91
C ILE A 128 26.99 35.32 8.71
N ARG A 129 27.27 35.99 7.57
CA ARG A 129 26.44 35.86 6.37
C ARG A 129 26.63 34.51 5.68
N VAL A 130 27.87 34.01 5.66
CA VAL A 130 28.20 32.70 5.09
C VAL A 130 27.56 31.58 5.92
N LEU A 131 27.69 31.63 7.26
CA LEU A 131 27.03 30.67 8.16
C LEU A 131 25.50 30.72 8.04
N GLY A 132 24.92 31.91 7.93
CA GLY A 132 23.49 32.07 7.70
C GLY A 132 23.01 31.52 6.35
N LEU A 133 23.82 31.61 5.30
CA LEU A 133 23.53 31.01 3.99
C LEU A 133 23.59 29.48 4.06
N ILE A 134 24.63 28.92 4.68
CA ILE A 134 24.79 27.47 4.86
C ILE A 134 23.59 26.90 5.63
N ALA A 135 23.22 27.51 6.76
CA ALA A 135 22.07 27.07 7.54
C ALA A 135 20.75 27.06 6.72
N ARG A 136 20.52 28.07 5.88
CA ARG A 136 19.34 28.13 4.99
C ARG A 136 19.37 27.05 3.90
N VAL A 137 20.55 26.74 3.37
CA VAL A 137 20.71 25.66 2.37
C VAL A 137 20.41 24.31 3.01
N VAL A 138 20.94 24.05 4.21
CA VAL A 138 20.67 22.81 4.98
C VAL A 138 19.17 22.68 5.29
N ASP A 139 18.53 23.73 5.80
CA ASP A 139 17.09 23.75 6.10
C ASP A 139 16.22 23.53 4.83
N SER A 140 16.67 24.09 3.70
CA SER A 140 16.03 23.86 2.40
C SER A 140 16.16 22.40 1.93
N MET A 141 17.28 21.74 2.20
CA MET A 141 17.47 20.32 1.87
C MET A 141 16.56 19.42 2.72
N ALA A 142 16.42 19.72 4.02
CA ALA A 142 15.49 19.01 4.90
C ALA A 142 14.03 19.16 4.43
N SER A 143 13.65 20.36 3.99
CA SER A 143 12.32 20.64 3.44
C SER A 143 12.05 19.88 2.13
N LEU A 144 13.01 19.86 1.20
CA LEU A 144 12.91 19.08 -0.03
C LEU A 144 12.76 17.58 0.27
N HIS A 145 13.48 17.10 1.28
CA HIS A 145 13.41 15.72 1.72
C HIS A 145 12.02 15.34 2.23
N ALA A 146 11.46 16.15 3.13
CA ALA A 146 10.11 15.97 3.66
C ALA A 146 9.06 15.95 2.54
N LEU A 147 9.23 16.81 1.53
CA LEU A 147 8.36 16.84 0.35
C LEU A 147 8.45 15.53 -0.47
N LEU A 148 9.66 15.04 -0.75
CA LEU A 148 9.84 13.77 -1.48
C LEU A 148 9.24 12.58 -0.72
N TRP A 149 9.41 12.55 0.61
CA TRP A 149 8.80 11.55 1.46
C TRP A 149 7.26 11.61 1.41
N LEU A 150 6.69 12.82 1.48
CA LEU A 150 5.26 13.04 1.39
C LEU A 150 4.70 12.58 0.03
N LEU A 151 5.38 12.93 -1.07
CA LEU A 151 4.99 12.49 -2.41
C LEU A 151 5.04 10.96 -2.54
N ALA A 152 6.07 10.31 -1.99
CA ALA A 152 6.18 8.86 -1.98
C ALA A 152 5.07 8.18 -1.15
N ALA A 153 4.65 8.81 -0.05
CA ALA A 153 3.53 8.36 0.78
C ALA A 153 2.18 8.52 0.07
N LEU A 154 1.95 9.70 -0.52
CA LEU A 154 0.74 10.03 -1.25
C LEU A 154 0.65 9.34 -2.61
N TRP A 155 1.72 8.72 -3.11
CA TRP A 155 1.71 7.95 -4.36
C TRP A 155 0.54 6.94 -4.42
N CYS A 156 0.15 6.36 -3.29
CA CYS A 156 -0.98 5.42 -3.20
C CYS A 156 -2.35 6.03 -3.55
N VAL A 157 -2.48 7.36 -3.59
CA VAL A 157 -3.70 8.06 -4.01
C VAL A 157 -3.90 7.95 -5.51
N TRP A 158 -2.81 7.99 -6.30
CA TRP A 158 -2.85 7.95 -7.76
C TRP A 158 -2.53 6.57 -8.33
N ASP A 159 -1.88 5.69 -7.56
CA ASP A 159 -1.56 4.34 -8.00
C ASP A 159 -2.83 3.47 -8.09
N ARG A 160 -3.03 2.83 -9.24
CA ARG A 160 -4.20 2.00 -9.52
C ARG A 160 -4.35 0.84 -8.52
N ASP A 161 -3.23 0.30 -8.05
CA ASP A 161 -3.19 -0.81 -7.09
C ASP A 161 -3.05 -0.32 -5.63
N ARG A 162 -3.23 1.00 -5.42
CA ARG A 162 -3.11 1.70 -4.14
C ARG A 162 -1.76 1.47 -3.46
N GLN A 163 -0.69 1.18 -4.19
CA GLN A 163 0.65 1.00 -3.63
C GLN A 163 1.32 2.34 -3.38
N CYS A 164 2.01 2.52 -2.25
CA CYS A 164 2.94 3.65 -2.10
C CYS A 164 4.19 3.40 -2.93
N LEU A 165 5.00 4.44 -3.20
CA LEU A 165 6.17 4.30 -4.08
C LEU A 165 7.15 3.21 -3.59
N TRP A 166 7.43 3.18 -2.28
CA TRP A 166 8.28 2.15 -1.68
C TRP A 166 7.67 0.74 -1.73
N ASP A 167 6.34 0.61 -1.73
CA ASP A 167 5.68 -0.69 -1.84
C ASP A 167 5.88 -1.26 -3.24
N LYS A 168 5.87 -0.40 -4.25
CA LYS A 168 6.10 -0.74 -5.64
C LYS A 168 7.54 -1.16 -5.89
N VAL A 169 8.50 -0.42 -5.32
CA VAL A 169 9.94 -0.73 -5.39
C VAL A 169 10.23 -2.13 -4.86
N VAL A 170 9.57 -2.55 -3.78
CA VAL A 170 9.78 -3.90 -3.23
C VAL A 170 8.82 -4.95 -3.77
N SER A 171 7.77 -4.59 -4.51
CA SER A 171 6.68 -5.51 -4.89
C SER A 171 5.94 -6.06 -3.66
N THR A 172 5.33 -5.14 -2.90
CA THR A 172 4.45 -5.47 -1.79
C THR A 172 3.11 -4.75 -1.87
N HIS A 173 2.14 -5.29 -1.16
CA HIS A 173 0.83 -4.70 -0.98
C HIS A 173 0.55 -4.50 0.51
N VAL A 174 -0.28 -3.52 0.86
CA VAL A 174 -0.73 -3.34 2.25
C VAL A 174 -2.19 -3.73 2.32
N ALA A 175 -2.48 -4.74 3.14
CA ALA A 175 -3.82 -5.22 3.40
C ALA A 175 -4.32 -4.70 4.76
N TYR A 176 -5.61 -4.42 4.85
CA TYR A 176 -6.33 -4.11 6.07
C TYR A 176 -7.12 -5.34 6.53
N SER A 177 -7.08 -5.61 7.83
CA SER A 177 -7.83 -6.70 8.45
C SER A 177 -8.91 -6.14 9.40
N PRO A 178 -10.20 -6.16 9.01
CA PRO A 178 -11.29 -5.68 9.86
C PRO A 178 -11.39 -6.45 11.18
N THR A 179 -11.17 -7.77 11.11
CA THR A 179 -11.26 -8.71 12.23
C THR A 179 -9.95 -8.83 13.02
N ARG A 180 -8.91 -8.07 12.65
CA ARG A 180 -7.52 -8.22 13.12
C ARG A 180 -6.96 -9.64 12.90
N TRP A 181 -7.60 -10.43 12.05
CA TRP A 181 -7.05 -11.69 11.59
C TRP A 181 -5.65 -11.50 10.98
N ARG A 182 -4.72 -12.37 11.36
CA ARG A 182 -3.31 -12.28 11.03
C ARG A 182 -2.97 -13.27 9.91
N PRO A 183 -2.64 -12.81 8.69
CA PRO A 183 -2.24 -13.70 7.62
C PRO A 183 -0.92 -14.41 7.93
N PRO A 184 -0.76 -15.68 7.52
CA PRO A 184 0.49 -16.40 7.74
C PRO A 184 1.60 -15.85 6.83
N THR A 185 2.82 -15.82 7.36
CA THR A 185 4.03 -15.53 6.57
C THR A 185 4.44 -16.76 5.76
N ALA A 186 5.24 -16.55 4.72
CA ALA A 186 5.84 -17.66 3.97
C ALA A 186 6.67 -18.62 4.84
N ALA A 187 7.27 -18.14 5.93
CA ALA A 187 7.99 -19.00 6.88
C ALA A 187 7.02 -19.85 7.73
N GLU A 188 5.91 -19.26 8.19
CA GLU A 188 4.86 -19.97 8.93
C GLU A 188 4.19 -21.02 8.04
N LEU A 189 3.86 -20.69 6.79
CA LEU A 189 3.30 -21.64 5.82
C LEU A 189 4.24 -22.83 5.57
N ARG A 190 5.54 -22.56 5.35
CA ARG A 190 6.55 -23.61 5.19
C ARG A 190 6.65 -24.52 6.42
N ARG A 191 6.57 -23.97 7.63
CA ARG A 191 6.57 -24.77 8.87
C ARG A 191 5.33 -25.66 9.01
N ARG A 192 4.20 -25.24 8.43
CA ARG A 192 2.95 -26.01 8.40
C ARG A 192 2.88 -27.02 7.25
N GLY A 193 3.83 -26.99 6.31
CA GLY A 193 3.73 -27.76 5.06
C GLY A 193 2.61 -27.25 4.14
N GLU A 194 2.17 -26.00 4.33
CA GLU A 194 1.14 -25.36 3.50
C GLU A 194 1.79 -24.60 2.34
N ASP A 195 1.17 -24.65 1.15
CA ASP A 195 1.58 -23.86 0.00
C ASP A 195 1.17 -22.39 0.15
N SER A 196 1.93 -21.47 -0.49
CA SER A 196 1.50 -20.08 -0.59
C SER A 196 0.16 -19.96 -1.33
N PRO A 197 -0.69 -18.96 -1.01
CA PRO A 197 -1.98 -18.79 -1.68
C PRO A 197 -1.88 -18.75 -3.21
N SER A 198 -0.84 -18.08 -3.73
CA SER A 198 -0.50 -18.07 -5.15
C SER A 198 -0.17 -19.45 -5.73
N ARG A 199 0.56 -20.30 -5.00
CA ARG A 199 0.88 -21.68 -5.42
C ARG A 199 -0.35 -22.57 -5.35
N ALA A 200 -1.11 -22.48 -4.26
CA ALA A 200 -2.37 -23.21 -4.10
C ALA A 200 -3.36 -22.89 -5.24
N ARG A 201 -3.49 -21.60 -5.59
CA ARG A 201 -4.31 -21.17 -6.72
C ARG A 201 -3.81 -21.72 -8.05
N ARG A 202 -2.51 -21.62 -8.35
CA ARG A 202 -1.94 -22.21 -9.58
C ARG A 202 -2.10 -23.72 -9.64
N ALA A 203 -2.03 -24.42 -8.51
CA ALA A 203 -2.25 -25.86 -8.44
C ALA A 203 -3.73 -26.21 -8.70
N SER A 204 -4.66 -25.42 -8.17
CA SER A 204 -6.10 -25.55 -8.47
C SER A 204 -6.41 -25.30 -9.95
N ASP A 205 -5.84 -24.24 -10.54
CA ASP A 205 -5.97 -23.92 -11.97
C ASP A 205 -5.42 -25.05 -12.87
N ARG A 206 -4.35 -25.74 -12.44
CA ARG A 206 -3.80 -26.90 -13.16
C ARG A 206 -4.62 -28.17 -12.99
N ARG A 207 -5.28 -28.35 -11.84
CA ARG A 207 -6.12 -29.52 -11.54
C ARG A 207 -7.52 -29.41 -12.10
N SER A 208 -8.00 -28.19 -12.37
CA SER A 208 -9.18 -28.01 -13.23
C SER A 208 -8.87 -28.75 -14.53
N PRO A 209 -9.54 -29.88 -14.80
CA PRO A 209 -9.21 -30.67 -15.97
C PRO A 209 -9.33 -29.73 -17.15
N ARG A 210 -8.23 -29.58 -17.91
CA ARG A 210 -8.38 -29.22 -19.31
C ARG A 210 -9.32 -30.28 -19.83
N GLY A 211 -10.60 -29.92 -19.97
CA GLY A 211 -11.60 -30.81 -20.55
C GLY A 211 -10.97 -31.41 -21.79
N PRO A 212 -11.18 -32.71 -22.07
CA PRO A 212 -10.63 -33.34 -23.26
C PRO A 212 -10.87 -32.39 -24.43
N ALA A 213 -9.86 -32.18 -25.25
CA ALA A 213 -9.90 -31.31 -26.43
C ALA A 213 -10.89 -31.79 -27.51
N GLY A 214 -11.99 -32.46 -27.12
CA GLY A 214 -13.19 -32.56 -27.91
C GLY A 214 -13.77 -31.16 -28.01
N GLY A 215 -13.92 -30.68 -29.24
CA GLY A 215 -14.50 -29.38 -29.57
C GLY A 215 -15.87 -29.20 -28.94
N LEU A 216 -15.89 -28.74 -27.69
CA LEU A 216 -17.05 -28.05 -27.15
C LEU A 216 -17.23 -26.83 -28.06
N PRO A 217 -18.42 -26.65 -28.65
CA PRO A 217 -18.71 -25.47 -29.44
C PRO A 217 -18.31 -24.27 -28.59
N ALA A 218 -17.61 -23.31 -29.23
CA ALA A 218 -17.15 -22.08 -28.58
C ALA A 218 -18.23 -21.63 -27.61
N PRO A 219 -17.90 -21.35 -26.32
CA PRO A 219 -18.89 -20.96 -25.33
C PRO A 219 -19.75 -19.90 -26.01
N THR A 220 -21.01 -20.25 -26.25
CA THR A 220 -21.94 -19.35 -26.91
C THR A 220 -22.04 -18.19 -25.94
N VAL A 221 -21.22 -17.16 -26.16
CA VAL A 221 -21.37 -15.88 -25.49
C VAL A 221 -22.83 -15.58 -25.72
N PRO A 222 -23.69 -15.59 -24.67
CA PRO A 222 -25.12 -15.46 -24.86
C PRO A 222 -25.29 -14.21 -25.71
N ALA A 223 -25.84 -14.40 -26.91
CA ALA A 223 -25.90 -13.37 -27.92
C ALA A 223 -26.38 -12.10 -27.23
N VAL A 224 -25.63 -11.01 -27.41
CA VAL A 224 -26.02 -9.71 -26.86
C VAL A 224 -27.50 -9.52 -27.21
N PRO A 225 -28.40 -9.36 -26.23
CA PRO A 225 -29.84 -9.34 -26.49
C PRO A 225 -30.12 -8.33 -27.58
N THR A 226 -30.51 -8.84 -28.75
CA THR A 226 -30.55 -8.07 -29.99
C THR A 226 -31.79 -7.17 -30.03
N THR A 227 -32.84 -7.58 -29.33
CA THR A 227 -34.11 -6.84 -29.28
C THR A 227 -34.23 -5.98 -28.01
N ALA A 228 -34.91 -4.85 -28.11
CA ALA A 228 -35.23 -4.00 -26.96
C ALA A 228 -36.02 -4.79 -25.88
N ALA A 229 -36.94 -5.67 -26.31
CA ALA A 229 -37.71 -6.56 -25.45
C ALA A 229 -36.85 -7.51 -24.59
N GLU A 230 -35.81 -8.11 -25.17
CA GLU A 230 -34.90 -8.99 -24.42
C GLU A 230 -34.06 -8.21 -23.40
N ARG A 231 -33.65 -6.98 -23.74
CA ARG A 231 -32.93 -6.08 -22.83
C ARG A 231 -33.81 -5.67 -21.65
N ALA A 232 -35.05 -5.27 -21.90
CA ALA A 232 -36.01 -4.93 -20.85
C ALA A 232 -36.30 -6.14 -19.94
N THR A 233 -36.52 -7.33 -20.52
CA THR A 233 -36.76 -8.56 -19.75
C THR A 233 -35.59 -8.89 -18.82
N ARG A 234 -34.34 -8.71 -19.28
CA ARG A 234 -33.15 -8.92 -18.45
C ARG A 234 -33.09 -7.90 -17.30
N ARG A 235 -33.30 -6.60 -17.58
CA ARG A 235 -33.30 -5.54 -16.56
C ARG A 235 -34.40 -5.73 -15.52
N LEU A 236 -35.59 -6.19 -15.92
CA LEU A 236 -36.69 -6.51 -15.00
C LEU A 236 -36.33 -7.66 -14.04
N ARG A 237 -35.66 -8.72 -14.52
CA ARG A 237 -35.18 -9.81 -13.63
C ARG A 237 -34.13 -9.32 -12.64
N GLU A 238 -33.21 -8.47 -13.07
CA GLU A 238 -32.18 -7.89 -12.21
C GLU A 238 -32.80 -7.01 -11.12
N LEU A 239 -33.78 -6.17 -11.47
CA LEU A 239 -34.57 -5.40 -10.50
C LEU A 239 -35.30 -6.27 -9.49
N GLN A 240 -35.87 -7.40 -9.93
CA GLN A 240 -36.55 -8.33 -9.04
C GLN A 240 -35.55 -8.95 -8.04
N SER A 241 -34.36 -9.34 -8.48
CA SER A 241 -33.28 -9.85 -7.60
C SER A 241 -32.91 -8.83 -6.52
N LEU A 242 -32.72 -7.56 -6.90
CA LEU A 242 -32.37 -6.49 -5.96
C LEU A 242 -33.46 -6.24 -4.91
N ARG A 243 -34.73 -6.38 -5.29
CA ARG A 243 -35.87 -6.26 -4.37
C ARG A 243 -35.92 -7.44 -3.40
N ASP A 244 -35.75 -8.65 -3.91
CA ASP A 244 -35.79 -9.87 -3.10
C ASP A 244 -34.58 -9.97 -2.14
N GLU A 245 -33.45 -9.34 -2.50
CA GLU A 245 -32.27 -9.14 -1.63
C GLU A 245 -32.43 -8.00 -0.60
N GLY A 246 -33.52 -7.22 -0.67
CA GLY A 246 -33.78 -6.08 0.23
C GLY A 246 -32.87 -4.86 -0.01
N LEU A 247 -32.24 -4.76 -1.19
CA LEU A 247 -31.34 -3.66 -1.54
C LEU A 247 -32.06 -2.40 -2.03
N ILE A 248 -33.33 -2.52 -2.41
CA ILE A 248 -34.18 -1.41 -2.88
C ILE A 248 -35.54 -1.46 -2.20
N THR A 249 -36.15 -0.29 -1.96
CA THR A 249 -37.49 -0.22 -1.37
C THR A 249 -38.57 -0.58 -2.40
N PRO A 250 -39.78 -0.97 -1.96
CA PRO A 250 -40.89 -1.26 -2.87
C PRO A 250 -41.23 -0.10 -3.82
N GLU A 251 -41.12 1.15 -3.35
CA GLU A 251 -41.40 2.34 -4.16
C GLU A 251 -40.34 2.53 -5.26
N GLN A 252 -39.05 2.34 -4.94
CA GLN A 252 -37.97 2.41 -5.91
C GLN A 252 -38.04 1.30 -6.97
N TYR A 253 -38.56 0.13 -6.59
CA TYR A 253 -38.79 -0.96 -7.52
C TYR A 253 -39.86 -0.59 -8.56
N GLU A 254 -41.00 -0.05 -8.13
CA GLU A 254 -42.08 0.34 -9.05
C GLU A 254 -41.67 1.49 -9.97
N GLU A 255 -40.95 2.50 -9.46
CA GLU A 255 -40.46 3.62 -10.27
C GLU A 255 -39.50 3.13 -11.38
N ARG A 256 -38.53 2.28 -11.04
CA ARG A 256 -37.57 1.74 -12.02
C ARG A 256 -38.21 0.74 -12.99
N ARG A 257 -39.20 -0.02 -12.52
CA ARG A 257 -40.00 -0.91 -13.37
C ARG A 257 -40.79 -0.12 -14.40
N ALA A 258 -41.42 0.99 -14.00
CA ALA A 258 -42.14 1.89 -14.91
C ALA A 258 -41.20 2.48 -15.97
N ALA A 259 -40.02 2.96 -15.58
CA ALA A 259 -39.03 3.51 -16.51
C ALA A 259 -38.56 2.51 -17.57
N ILE A 260 -38.39 1.22 -17.22
CA ILE A 260 -38.00 0.18 -18.20
C ILE A 260 -39.13 -0.16 -19.18
N LEU A 261 -40.39 -0.06 -18.73
CA LEU A 261 -41.54 -0.30 -19.60
C LEU A 261 -41.80 0.87 -20.56
N ASP A 262 -41.42 2.09 -20.18
CA ASP A 262 -41.50 3.29 -21.03
C ASP A 262 -40.46 3.28 -22.17
N GLU A 263 -39.35 2.55 -21.99
CA GLU A 263 -38.30 2.37 -23.01
C GLU A 263 -38.63 1.32 -24.10
N LEU A 264 -39.78 0.61 -24.01
CA LEU A 264 -40.21 -0.44 -24.95
C LEU A 264 -41.12 0.06 -26.06
#